data_AF-A0A378Q760-F1
#
_entry.id   AF-A0A378Q760-F1
#
_cell.length_a   1.000
_cell.length_b   1.000
_cell.length_c   1.000
_cell.angle_alpha   90.00
_cell.angle_beta   90.00
_cell.angle_gamma   90.00
#
_symmetry.space_group_name_H-M   'P 1'
#
loop_
_entity.id
_entity.type
_entity.pdbx_description
1 polymer ?
#
loop_
_entity_poly.entity_id
_entity_poly.type
_entity_poly.pdbx_seq_one_letter_code
_entity_poly.pdbx_strand_id
1 'polypeptide(L)'
;MNVTSASDRLKKVMRIALVGIKPGDQVMLKGYLRILLRLEADLEWVSANNQQIDLFMVNHDFRHAESVQKLINSKPNTATIYTARSETENGYLSQDLLVLPLKDLEPLSEWLFSQLPFLSGVPVRNKASTAAKLTADVAHAYQSATDTTANQRVASNPPAQVANPLSGVAQSAQVLAVTISDTRMPLTLLPNLVSR
;
A
#
# COMPACT_ATOMS: atom_id res chain seq x y z
N MET A 1 35.77 -20.00 -19.99
CA MET A 1 35.23 -19.75 -18.63
C MET A 1 34.93 -18.26 -18.55
N ASN A 2 33.65 -17.87 -18.51
CA ASN A 2 33.28 -16.45 -18.50
C ASN A 2 33.27 -15.96 -17.06
N VAL A 3 34.27 -15.17 -16.70
CA VAL A 3 34.40 -14.57 -15.36
C VAL A 3 33.43 -13.39 -15.34
N THR A 4 32.21 -13.61 -14.86
CA THR A 4 31.31 -12.50 -14.53
C THR A 4 31.94 -11.77 -13.36
N SER A 5 32.46 -10.57 -13.64
CA SER A 5 33.12 -9.73 -12.66
C SER A 5 32.16 -9.46 -11.50
N ALA A 6 32.63 -9.46 -10.27
CA ALA A 6 31.82 -9.18 -9.08
C ALA A 6 31.06 -7.83 -9.16
N SER A 7 31.49 -6.94 -10.06
CA SER A 7 30.83 -5.69 -10.42
C SER A 7 29.45 -5.86 -11.07
N ASP A 8 29.17 -7.00 -11.74
CA ASP A 8 27.87 -7.29 -12.37
C ASP A 8 26.75 -7.57 -11.35
N ARG A 9 27.09 -7.62 -10.05
CA ARG A 9 26.14 -7.89 -8.96
C ARG A 9 25.80 -6.67 -8.10
N LEU A 10 26.37 -5.49 -8.38
CA LEU A 10 25.96 -4.29 -7.65
C LEU A 10 24.59 -3.83 -8.15
N LYS A 11 23.62 -3.91 -7.25
CA LYS A 11 22.29 -3.36 -7.47
C LYS A 11 22.40 -1.85 -7.66
N LYS A 12 21.77 -1.31 -8.70
CA LYS A 12 21.78 0.13 -8.98
C LYS A 12 21.12 0.87 -7.81
N VAL A 13 21.55 2.09 -7.52
CA VAL A 13 20.88 2.95 -6.53
C VAL A 13 20.00 3.94 -7.28
N MET A 14 18.71 3.95 -6.95
CA MET A 14 17.73 4.92 -7.44
C MET A 14 17.56 6.03 -6.42
N ARG A 15 17.92 7.25 -6.82
CA ARG A 15 17.88 8.46 -5.99
C ARG A 15 16.60 9.22 -6.22
N ILE A 16 15.79 9.31 -5.17
CA ILE A 16 14.45 9.88 -5.24
C ILE A 16 14.40 11.14 -4.37
N ALA A 17 14.03 12.26 -4.98
CA ALA A 17 13.81 13.50 -4.27
C ALA A 17 12.32 13.69 -3.99
N LEU A 18 12.00 13.93 -2.72
CA LEU A 18 10.65 14.20 -2.26
C LEU A 18 10.43 15.70 -2.09
N VAL A 19 9.31 16.20 -2.64
CA VAL A 19 8.93 17.60 -2.52
C VAL A 19 7.52 17.70 -1.96
N GLY A 20 7.41 18.17 -0.72
CA GLY A 20 6.11 18.41 -0.08
C GLY A 20 5.28 17.17 0.25
N ILE A 21 5.90 15.98 0.26
CA ILE A 21 5.23 14.72 0.60
C ILE A 21 5.11 14.55 2.10
N LYS A 22 3.89 14.27 2.59
CA LYS A 22 3.63 14.03 4.02
C LYS A 22 4.32 12.74 4.50
N PRO A 23 4.88 12.68 5.74
CA PRO A 23 5.62 11.50 6.22
C PRO A 23 4.89 10.16 6.08
N GLY A 24 3.57 10.13 6.33
CA GLY A 24 2.77 8.91 6.16
C GLY A 24 2.75 8.40 4.71
N ASP A 25 2.66 9.31 3.73
CA ASP A 25 2.69 8.96 2.31
C ASP A 25 4.10 8.53 1.90
N GLN A 26 5.17 9.09 2.49
CA GLN A 26 6.54 8.66 2.22
C GLN A 26 6.77 7.19 2.60
N VAL A 27 6.24 6.77 3.75
CA VAL A 27 6.33 5.36 4.19
C VAL A 27 5.60 4.44 3.21
N MET A 28 4.41 4.84 2.77
CA MET A 28 3.60 4.09 1.80
C MET A 28 4.30 3.97 0.45
N LEU A 29 4.77 5.09 -0.10
CA LEU A 29 5.51 5.15 -1.37
C LEU A 29 6.78 4.30 -1.29
N LYS A 30 7.53 4.38 -0.19
CA LYS A 30 8.70 3.52 0.04
C LYS A 30 8.32 2.04 0.03
N GLY A 31 7.18 1.68 0.62
CA GLY A 31 6.63 0.33 0.61
C GLY A 31 6.35 -0.17 -0.82
N TYR A 32 5.61 0.61 -1.61
CA TYR A 32 5.31 0.27 -3.01
C TYR A 32 6.57 0.10 -3.85
N LEU A 33 7.48 1.08 -3.79
CA LEU A 33 8.73 1.03 -4.54
C LEU A 33 9.61 -0.14 -4.11
N ARG A 34 9.65 -0.49 -2.83
CA ARG A 34 10.39 -1.68 -2.36
C ARG A 34 9.83 -2.98 -2.91
N ILE A 35 8.53 -3.08 -3.10
CA ILE A 35 7.89 -4.25 -3.69
C ILE A 35 8.21 -4.33 -5.19
N LEU A 36 8.10 -3.19 -5.89
CA LEU A 36 8.26 -3.11 -7.34
C LEU A 36 9.71 -3.23 -7.80
N LEU A 37 10.64 -2.61 -7.09
CA LEU A 37 12.04 -2.44 -7.50
C LEU A 37 13.01 -3.32 -6.70
N ARG A 38 12.49 -4.36 -6.03
CA ARG A 38 13.25 -5.18 -5.07
C ARG A 38 14.51 -5.77 -5.68
N LEU A 39 14.49 -6.11 -6.96
CA LEU A 39 15.61 -6.77 -7.65
C LEU A 39 16.39 -5.80 -8.53
N GLU A 40 15.80 -4.68 -8.88
CA GLU A 40 16.26 -3.76 -9.91
C GLU A 40 17.10 -2.63 -9.32
N ALA A 41 16.64 -2.03 -8.21
CA ALA A 41 17.33 -0.90 -7.59
C ALA A 41 17.18 -0.84 -6.06
N ASP A 42 18.23 -0.40 -5.38
CA ASP A 42 18.13 0.07 -4.01
C ASP A 42 17.63 1.51 -4.00
N LEU A 43 16.82 1.84 -2.99
CA LEU A 43 16.12 3.13 -2.94
C LEU A 43 16.83 4.05 -1.95
N GLU A 44 17.18 5.24 -2.42
CA GLU A 44 17.79 6.29 -1.62
C GLU A 44 16.93 7.57 -1.69
N TRP A 45 16.44 8.02 -0.55
CA TRP A 45 15.81 9.34 -0.45
C TRP A 45 16.91 10.40 -0.40
N VAL A 46 16.89 11.35 -1.32
CA VAL A 46 17.90 12.42 -1.41
C VAL A 46 17.25 13.80 -1.31
N SER A 47 18.07 14.80 -0.96
CA SER A 47 17.65 16.20 -1.04
C SER A 47 17.32 16.59 -2.48
N ALA A 48 16.32 17.46 -2.67
CA ALA A 48 15.98 18.05 -3.97
C ALA A 48 17.16 18.79 -4.65
N ASN A 49 18.12 19.25 -3.85
CA ASN A 49 19.33 19.92 -4.35
C ASN A 49 20.44 18.95 -4.77
N ASN A 50 20.25 17.63 -4.59
CA ASN A 50 21.22 16.64 -5.02
C ASN A 50 21.47 16.76 -6.53
N GLN A 51 22.73 16.62 -6.95
CA GLN A 51 23.10 16.67 -8.36
C GLN A 51 22.60 15.44 -9.15
N GLN A 52 22.47 14.30 -8.47
CA GLN A 52 22.04 13.03 -9.05
C GLN A 52 20.67 12.65 -8.48
N ILE A 53 19.63 12.89 -9.27
CA ILE A 53 18.25 12.55 -8.96
C ILE A 53 17.68 11.82 -10.17
N ASP A 54 17.18 10.61 -9.94
CA ASP A 54 16.56 9.77 -10.97
C ASP A 54 15.05 10.01 -11.07
N LEU A 55 14.40 10.31 -9.94
CA LEU A 55 12.96 10.56 -9.85
C LEU A 55 12.63 11.68 -8.86
N PHE A 56 11.82 12.63 -9.30
CA PHE A 56 11.09 13.52 -8.42
C PHE A 56 9.71 12.95 -8.09
N MET A 57 9.37 12.87 -6.80
CA MET A 57 7.99 12.69 -6.35
C MET A 57 7.54 13.97 -5.65
N VAL A 58 6.56 14.63 -6.24
CA VAL A 58 6.13 15.98 -5.85
C VAL A 58 4.69 15.91 -5.40
N ASN A 59 4.32 16.57 -4.30
CA ASN A 59 2.90 16.68 -3.96
C ASN A 59 2.23 17.57 -5.02
N HIS A 60 1.12 17.07 -5.56
CA HIS A 60 0.33 17.71 -6.60
C HIS A 60 -0.02 19.17 -6.26
N ASP A 61 -0.28 19.48 -4.99
CA ASP A 61 -0.59 20.84 -4.50
C ASP A 61 0.53 21.84 -4.83
N PHE A 62 1.78 21.38 -4.94
CA PHE A 62 2.94 22.22 -5.23
C PHE A 62 3.37 22.18 -6.70
N ARG A 63 2.66 21.50 -7.60
CA ARG A 63 3.06 21.40 -9.02
C ARG A 63 3.20 22.75 -9.72
N HIS A 64 2.44 23.74 -9.26
CA HIS A 64 2.40 25.09 -9.81
C HIS A 64 3.24 26.09 -9.01
N ALA A 65 3.86 25.67 -7.91
CA ALA A 65 4.73 26.54 -7.15
C ALA A 65 5.98 26.89 -7.97
N GLU A 66 6.30 28.19 -8.08
CA GLU A 66 7.40 28.69 -8.90
C GLU A 66 8.74 28.04 -8.52
N SER A 67 8.99 27.85 -7.22
CA SER A 67 10.19 27.18 -6.71
C SER A 67 10.30 25.73 -7.18
N VAL A 68 9.18 25.01 -7.23
CA VAL A 68 9.12 23.62 -7.68
C VAL A 68 9.31 23.52 -9.19
N GLN A 69 8.69 24.41 -9.96
CA GLN A 69 8.90 24.47 -11.41
C GLN A 69 10.36 24.80 -11.73
N LYS A 70 10.96 25.78 -11.05
CA LYS A 70 12.39 26.10 -11.21
C LYS A 70 13.28 24.89 -10.89
N LEU A 71 12.97 24.18 -9.81
CA LEU A 71 13.69 22.96 -9.42
C LEU A 71 13.61 21.87 -10.50
N ILE A 72 12.41 21.55 -10.98
CA ILE A 72 12.21 20.50 -11.99
C ILE A 72 12.87 20.92 -13.32
N ASN A 73 12.66 22.16 -13.74
CA ASN A 73 13.22 22.69 -14.99
C ASN A 73 14.76 22.77 -14.97
N SER A 74 15.37 22.85 -13.77
CA SER A 74 16.83 22.77 -13.63
C SER A 74 17.39 21.38 -13.94
N LYS A 75 16.55 20.34 -13.99
CA LYS A 75 16.91 18.93 -14.25
C LYS A 75 15.95 18.31 -15.29
N PRO A 76 16.03 18.72 -16.56
CA PRO A 76 15.05 18.34 -17.59
C PRO A 76 15.03 16.84 -17.92
N ASN A 77 16.08 16.09 -17.56
CA ASN A 77 16.19 14.65 -17.83
C ASN A 77 15.74 13.78 -16.65
N THR A 78 15.24 14.38 -15.57
CA THR A 78 14.77 13.65 -14.39
C THR A 78 13.27 13.40 -14.50
N ALA A 79 12.85 12.14 -14.37
CA ALA A 79 11.44 11.78 -14.36
C ALA A 79 10.72 12.45 -13.18
N THR A 80 9.48 12.88 -13.38
CA THR A 80 8.69 13.54 -12.34
C THR A 80 7.31 12.93 -12.26
N ILE A 81 6.90 12.53 -11.06
CA ILE A 81 5.54 12.08 -10.76
C ILE A 81 4.94 12.97 -9.66
N TYR A 82 3.70 13.38 -9.88
CA TYR A 82 2.90 14.14 -8.93
C TYR A 82 2.08 13.19 -8.07
N THR A 83 1.95 13.48 -6.79
CA THR A 83 1.28 12.62 -5.82
C THR A 83 0.14 13.37 -5.16
N ALA A 84 -1.01 12.72 -5.02
CA ALA A 84 -2.17 13.25 -4.32
C ALA A 84 -2.77 12.18 -3.41
N ARG A 85 -3.64 12.58 -2.49
CA ARG A 85 -4.37 11.65 -1.60
C ARG A 85 -5.83 11.59 -2.04
N SER A 86 -6.37 10.39 -2.19
CA SER A 86 -7.80 10.14 -2.35
C SER A 86 -8.47 10.12 -0.99
N GLU A 87 -9.64 10.74 -0.89
CA GLU A 87 -10.52 10.65 0.30
C GLU A 87 -11.29 9.32 0.35
N THR A 88 -11.42 8.63 -0.79
CA THR A 88 -12.26 7.42 -0.93
C THR A 88 -11.45 6.12 -0.98
N GLU A 89 -10.14 6.19 -0.72
CA GLU A 89 -9.19 5.07 -0.81
C GLU A 89 -9.13 4.37 -2.18
N ASN A 90 -9.64 5.04 -3.21
CA ASN A 90 -9.56 4.62 -4.60
C ASN A 90 -8.41 5.33 -5.29
N GLY A 91 -7.17 4.99 -4.93
CA GLY A 91 -6.01 5.52 -5.62
C GLY A 91 -5.78 4.84 -6.97
N TYR A 92 -5.18 5.61 -7.88
CA TYR A 92 -4.90 5.21 -9.25
C TYR A 92 -3.67 5.97 -9.75
N LEU A 93 -3.11 5.54 -10.88
CA LEU A 93 -2.13 6.31 -11.62
C LEU A 93 -2.74 6.71 -12.96
N SER A 94 -2.66 7.99 -13.30
CA SER A 94 -3.03 8.50 -14.61
C SER A 94 -1.97 9.48 -15.09
N GLN A 95 -1.33 9.18 -16.21
CA GLN A 95 -0.17 9.94 -16.71
C GLN A 95 0.90 10.04 -15.61
N ASP A 96 1.21 11.25 -15.15
CA ASP A 96 2.17 11.52 -14.09
C ASP A 96 1.50 11.87 -12.76
N LEU A 97 0.21 11.58 -12.59
CA LEU A 97 -0.52 11.79 -11.34
C LEU A 97 -0.81 10.47 -10.63
N LEU A 98 -0.10 10.24 -9.54
CA LEU A 98 -0.24 9.13 -8.62
C LEU A 98 -1.16 9.51 -7.45
N VAL A 99 -2.38 9.01 -7.46
CA VAL A 99 -3.34 9.19 -6.36
C VAL A 99 -3.22 8.01 -5.39
N LEU A 100 -2.98 8.30 -4.12
CA LEU A 100 -2.78 7.31 -3.03
C LEU A 100 -4.05 7.13 -2.19
N PRO A 101 -4.26 5.97 -1.53
CA PRO A 101 -3.48 4.74 -1.63
C PRO A 101 -3.80 3.94 -2.90
N LEU A 102 -2.81 3.30 -3.51
CA LEU A 102 -3.01 2.44 -4.68
C LEU A 102 -3.64 1.11 -4.28
N LYS A 103 -4.64 0.67 -5.07
CA LYS A 103 -5.20 -0.69 -5.00
C LYS A 103 -4.39 -1.71 -5.79
N ASP A 104 -3.77 -1.26 -6.86
CA ASP A 104 -2.95 -2.06 -7.76
C ASP A 104 -1.64 -1.32 -8.06
N LEU A 105 -0.55 -2.07 -8.09
CA LEU A 105 0.79 -1.55 -8.34
C LEU A 105 1.23 -1.74 -9.79
N GLU A 106 0.48 -2.49 -10.61
CA GLU A 106 0.81 -2.70 -12.03
C GLU A 106 0.97 -1.38 -12.80
N PRO A 107 0.04 -0.40 -12.71
CA PRO A 107 0.19 0.87 -13.44
C PRO A 107 1.46 1.63 -13.03
N LEU A 108 1.79 1.64 -11.73
CA LEU A 108 2.99 2.29 -11.22
C LEU A 108 4.26 1.58 -11.69
N SER A 109 4.22 0.24 -11.76
CA SER A 109 5.32 -0.55 -12.34
C SER A 109 5.56 -0.12 -13.78
N GLU A 110 4.55 -0.19 -14.64
CA GLU A 110 4.67 0.16 -16.06
C GLU A 110 5.22 1.57 -16.26
N TRP A 111 4.70 2.54 -15.48
CA TRP A 111 5.18 3.91 -15.52
C TRP A 111 6.66 4.02 -15.15
N LEU A 112 7.11 3.35 -14.08
CA LEU A 112 8.51 3.38 -13.66
C LEU A 112 9.45 2.80 -14.73
N PHE A 113 9.10 1.65 -15.31
CA PHE A 113 9.94 1.01 -16.34
C PHE A 113 9.93 1.77 -17.68
N SER A 114 8.86 2.54 -17.95
CA SER A 114 8.77 3.41 -19.12
C SER A 114 9.58 4.70 -18.95
N GLN A 115 9.49 5.33 -17.78
CA GLN A 115 10.09 6.66 -17.52
C GLN A 115 11.54 6.62 -17.08
N LEU A 116 12.03 5.47 -16.57
CA LEU A 116 13.38 5.35 -16.02
C LEU A 116 14.25 4.44 -16.90
N PRO A 117 15.13 5.01 -17.75
CA PRO A 117 15.90 4.25 -18.73
C PRO A 117 16.83 3.19 -18.13
N PHE A 118 17.27 3.38 -16.87
CA PHE A 118 18.15 2.41 -16.22
C PHE A 118 17.41 1.14 -15.75
N LEU A 119 16.08 1.16 -15.71
CA LEU A 119 15.22 0.03 -15.38
C LEU A 119 14.82 -0.80 -16.62
N SER A 120 14.73 -0.18 -17.80
CA SER A 120 14.21 -0.81 -19.04
C SER A 120 15.13 -1.87 -19.67
N GLY A 121 16.40 -1.96 -19.25
CA GLY A 121 17.33 -3.01 -19.68
C GLY A 121 17.11 -4.38 -19.01
N VAL A 122 16.15 -4.47 -18.08
CA VAL A 122 15.80 -5.72 -17.39
C VAL A 122 14.52 -6.27 -18.04
N PRO A 123 14.52 -7.47 -18.65
CA PRO A 123 13.30 -8.04 -19.18
C PRO A 123 12.28 -8.15 -18.04
N VAL A 124 11.13 -7.48 -18.21
CA VAL A 124 9.96 -7.60 -17.35
C VAL A 124 9.70 -9.09 -17.19
N ARG A 125 10.05 -9.65 -16.02
CA ARG A 125 9.78 -11.04 -15.74
C ARG A 125 8.28 -11.12 -15.53
N ASN A 126 7.56 -11.42 -16.60
CA ASN A 126 6.15 -11.78 -16.60
C ASN A 126 5.91 -12.67 -15.38
N LYS A 127 5.16 -12.16 -14.40
CA LYS A 127 4.63 -13.03 -13.35
C LYS A 127 3.65 -13.93 -14.07
N ALA A 128 4.08 -15.17 -14.31
CA ALA A 128 3.20 -16.24 -14.73
C ALA A 128 2.00 -16.24 -13.78
N SER A 129 0.83 -15.98 -14.36
CA SER A 129 -0.46 -16.08 -13.72
C SER A 129 -0.52 -17.42 -12.98
N THR A 130 -0.47 -17.39 -11.64
CA THR A 130 -0.65 -18.59 -10.80
C THR A 130 -2.15 -18.83 -10.62
N ALA A 131 -2.88 -18.87 -11.74
CA ALA A 131 -4.32 -19.14 -11.80
C ALA A 131 -4.63 -20.34 -12.71
N ALA A 132 -3.67 -21.23 -12.95
CA ALA A 132 -3.87 -22.42 -13.77
C ALA A 132 -3.04 -23.62 -13.29
N LYS A 133 -3.32 -24.14 -12.08
CA LYS A 133 -3.17 -25.58 -11.76
C LYS A 133 -3.74 -25.91 -10.37
N LEU A 134 -5.05 -26.07 -10.27
CA LEU A 134 -5.70 -26.76 -9.14
C LEU A 134 -7.08 -27.27 -9.55
N THR A 135 -7.15 -28.03 -10.64
CA THR A 135 -8.32 -28.87 -10.97
C THR A 135 -7.91 -29.92 -12.01
N ALA A 136 -7.01 -30.83 -11.62
CA ALA A 136 -6.80 -32.12 -12.30
C ALA A 136 -5.64 -32.84 -11.60
N ASP A 137 -5.89 -33.32 -10.38
CA ASP A 137 -5.37 -34.60 -9.85
C ASP A 137 -5.85 -34.74 -8.40
N VAL A 138 -6.00 -35.97 -7.91
CA VAL A 138 -6.50 -36.35 -6.57
C VAL A 138 -8.03 -36.38 -6.42
N ALA A 139 -8.65 -37.44 -6.93
CA ALA A 139 -9.40 -38.40 -6.10
C ALA A 139 -9.97 -39.57 -6.93
N HIS A 140 -9.09 -40.30 -7.64
CA HIS A 140 -9.33 -41.71 -7.95
C HIS A 140 -8.73 -42.54 -6.81
N ALA A 141 -9.49 -42.72 -5.74
CA ALA A 141 -9.31 -43.82 -4.79
C ALA A 141 -10.53 -43.80 -3.86
N TYR A 142 -11.38 -44.82 -3.97
CA TYR A 142 -12.18 -45.48 -2.92
C TYR A 142 -13.35 -46.17 -3.61
N GLN A 143 -13.06 -47.31 -4.22
CA GLN A 143 -14.05 -48.25 -4.70
C GLN A 143 -13.63 -49.62 -4.22
N SER A 144 -14.20 -50.07 -3.10
CA SER A 144 -14.50 -51.47 -2.75
C SER A 144 -14.87 -51.56 -1.26
N ALA A 145 -16.16 -51.68 -0.97
CA ALA A 145 -16.70 -52.50 0.12
C ALA A 145 -18.21 -52.70 -0.11
N THR A 146 -18.47 -53.90 -0.62
CA THR A 146 -19.70 -54.68 -0.82
C THR A 146 -20.95 -54.42 0.03
N ASP A 147 -22.08 -54.63 -0.64
CA ASP A 147 -23.46 -54.87 -0.20
C ASP A 147 -23.65 -55.74 1.07
N THR A 148 -24.73 -55.46 1.83
CA THR A 148 -25.74 -56.44 2.32
C THR A 148 -26.92 -55.75 3.06
N THR A 149 -28.07 -55.66 2.37
CA THR A 149 -29.47 -56.06 2.72
C THR A 149 -30.20 -55.65 4.02
N ALA A 150 -31.39 -55.03 3.80
CA ALA A 150 -32.68 -55.07 4.57
C ALA A 150 -32.76 -54.28 5.90
N ASN A 151 -33.85 -53.56 6.27
CA ASN A 151 -35.27 -53.65 5.91
C ASN A 151 -36.06 -52.36 6.32
N GLN A 152 -37.18 -52.13 5.63
CA GLN A 152 -38.46 -51.47 6.05
C GLN A 152 -38.48 -49.98 6.45
N ARG A 153 -39.10 -49.02 5.72
CA ARG A 153 -40.48 -48.75 5.24
C ARG A 153 -41.37 -47.99 6.27
N VAL A 154 -42.08 -46.96 5.76
CA VAL A 154 -43.26 -46.23 6.30
C VAL A 154 -42.93 -45.04 7.24
N ALA A 155 -43.56 -43.86 7.23
CA ALA A 155 -44.32 -43.00 6.31
C ALA A 155 -44.58 -41.66 7.04
N SER A 156 -45.01 -40.64 6.28
CA SER A 156 -45.92 -39.54 6.70
C SER A 156 -45.37 -38.22 7.33
N ASN A 157 -45.90 -37.15 6.74
CA ASN A 157 -45.74 -35.68 6.88
C ASN A 157 -45.87 -34.99 8.30
N PRO A 158 -45.52 -33.67 8.40
CA PRO A 158 -45.64 -32.79 9.59
C PRO A 158 -47.11 -32.33 9.81
N PRO A 159 -47.55 -31.53 10.84
CA PRO A 159 -46.91 -30.38 11.55
C PRO A 159 -47.29 -30.20 13.05
N ALA A 160 -46.84 -29.12 13.71
CA ALA A 160 -47.64 -28.19 14.55
C ALA A 160 -46.82 -27.45 15.63
N GLN A 161 -47.02 -26.13 15.67
CA GLN A 161 -46.59 -25.17 16.69
C GLN A 161 -47.36 -25.37 18.01
N VAL A 162 -46.74 -25.13 19.18
CA VAL A 162 -47.42 -24.50 20.35
C VAL A 162 -46.40 -23.80 21.30
N ALA A 163 -46.60 -22.49 21.45
CA ALA A 163 -46.43 -21.59 22.62
C ALA A 163 -45.16 -21.54 23.51
N ASN A 164 -44.63 -20.30 23.59
CA ASN A 164 -43.93 -19.66 24.73
C ASN A 164 -44.82 -19.60 26.00
N PRO A 165 -44.30 -19.45 27.26
CA PRO A 165 -43.66 -18.19 27.69
C PRO A 165 -42.63 -18.22 28.87
N LEU A 166 -41.87 -17.10 28.95
CA LEU A 166 -41.30 -16.39 30.11
C LEU A 166 -40.69 -17.14 31.31
N SER A 167 -39.39 -16.90 31.51
CA SER A 167 -38.73 -16.58 32.80
C SER A 167 -37.47 -15.78 32.39
N GLY A 168 -37.28 -14.49 32.69
CA GLY A 168 -37.43 -13.83 33.98
C GLY A 168 -36.19 -14.15 34.83
N VAL A 169 -35.19 -13.24 34.86
CA VAL A 169 -34.37 -12.86 36.05
C VAL A 169 -33.18 -11.96 35.65
N ALA A 170 -33.19 -10.78 36.30
CA ALA A 170 -32.11 -9.92 36.79
C ALA A 170 -31.12 -9.17 35.86
N GLN A 171 -31.18 -7.86 36.03
CA GLN A 171 -30.20 -6.82 35.72
C GLN A 171 -28.93 -6.94 36.58
N SER A 172 -27.78 -6.52 36.03
CA SER A 172 -26.79 -5.71 36.76
C SER A 172 -25.92 -4.94 35.76
N ALA A 173 -26.04 -3.62 35.81
CA ALA A 173 -25.16 -2.63 35.18
C ALA A 173 -23.81 -2.58 35.90
N GLN A 174 -22.74 -2.13 35.22
CA GLN A 174 -21.74 -1.08 35.58
C GLN A 174 -20.95 -0.77 34.28
N VAL A 175 -21.13 0.36 33.58
CA VAL A 175 -20.56 1.72 33.77
C VAL A 175 -19.06 1.71 34.09
N LEU A 176 -18.24 2.04 33.08
CA LEU A 176 -16.82 2.36 33.24
C LEU A 176 -16.62 3.84 32.86
N ALA A 177 -16.30 4.64 33.88
CA ALA A 177 -16.06 6.07 33.78
C ALA A 177 -14.70 6.37 33.14
N VAL A 178 -14.70 7.31 32.19
CA VAL A 178 -13.51 7.96 31.65
C VAL A 178 -13.04 9.00 32.66
N THR A 179 -11.81 8.83 33.16
CA THR A 179 -11.13 9.83 33.99
C THR A 179 -10.38 10.79 33.08
N ILE A 180 -10.82 12.05 33.03
CA ILE A 180 -10.12 13.15 32.36
C ILE A 180 -9.30 13.85 33.44
N SER A 181 -7.97 13.73 33.38
CA SER A 181 -7.08 14.50 34.26
C SER A 181 -6.66 15.79 33.56
N ASP A 182 -7.04 16.87 34.23
CA ASP A 182 -6.78 18.28 34.02
C ASP A 182 -5.28 18.60 34.02
N THR A 183 -4.82 19.50 33.14
CA THR A 183 -3.68 20.39 33.46
C THR A 183 -3.86 21.75 32.78
N ARG A 184 -4.61 22.62 33.45
CA ARG A 184 -4.57 24.09 33.27
C ARG A 184 -3.15 24.64 33.50
N MET A 185 -2.63 25.39 32.53
CA MET A 185 -1.46 26.26 32.68
C MET A 185 -1.91 27.70 33.02
N PRO A 186 -1.38 28.35 34.07
CA PRO A 186 -1.65 29.76 34.32
C PRO A 186 -0.77 30.67 33.45
N LEU A 187 -1.40 31.66 32.81
CA LEU A 187 -0.77 32.79 32.13
C LEU A 187 0.12 33.57 33.11
N THR A 188 1.44 33.57 32.88
CA THR A 188 2.38 34.48 33.54
C THR A 188 2.66 35.72 32.68
N LEU A 189 2.46 36.85 33.33
CA LEU A 189 2.79 38.24 32.99
C LEU A 189 4.19 38.41 32.37
N LEU A 190 4.30 39.24 31.33
CA LEU A 190 5.54 39.91 30.89
C LEU A 190 5.43 41.41 31.19
N PRO A 191 6.37 42.03 31.94
CA PRO A 191 6.46 43.49 32.04
C PRO A 191 7.56 44.06 31.12
N ASN A 192 7.21 45.19 30.48
CA ASN A 192 8.03 46.37 30.12
C ASN A 192 9.52 46.23 29.75
N LEU A 193 9.84 46.66 28.53
CA LEU A 193 11.13 47.25 28.12
C LEU A 193 10.81 48.54 27.35
N VAL A 194 10.86 49.69 28.02
CA VAL A 194 11.95 50.70 28.02
C VAL A 194 12.07 51.50 26.73
N SER A 195 11.79 52.81 26.89
CA SER A 195 12.16 53.91 25.99
C SER A 195 13.63 53.90 25.61
N ARG A 196 13.92 54.19 24.34
CA ARG A 196 14.76 55.30 23.91
C ARG A 196 14.31 55.80 22.55
#